data_AF-A0A1Q8QIL0-F1
#
_entry.id   AF-A0A1Q8QIL0-F1
#
_cell.length_a   1.000
_cell.length_b   1.000
_cell.length_c   1.000
_cell.angle_alpha   90.00
_cell.angle_beta   90.00
_cell.angle_gamma   90.00
#
_symmetry.space_group_name_H-M   'P 1'
#
loop_
_entity.id
_entity.type
_entity.pdbx_description
1 polymer ?
#
loop_
_entity_poly.entity_id
_entity_poly.type
_entity_poly.pdbx_seq_one_letter_code
_entity_poly.pdbx_strand_id
1 'polypeptide(L)'
;MQLINATQMILNLFRRIPSIKDSTVLGLTSGLIGTFAMDIIDLTAWRKGKHEMLYGHLAGSMIFTPIRMHRRENFFIGQVMHMLAGSGIGGIITWFMKKTGKDHHLLKGSFIGMLSWLTLYEFGQRQKWFTLKARKSVTFYYAFLMNIVFGATTAQAIVTLADPSVFEANPSSPNETLVNARRNNPEPHESKSMVEMTFPDSDSFLHHTI
;
A
#
# COMPACT_ATOMS: atom_id res chain seq x y z
N MET A 1 -19.28 -17.43 -28.20
CA MET A 1 -17.99 -18.15 -28.08
C MET A 1 -16.77 -17.24 -28.16
N GLN A 2 -16.67 -16.29 -29.10
CA GLN A 2 -15.46 -15.44 -29.27
C GLN A 2 -15.04 -14.66 -28.01
N LEU A 3 -16.01 -14.15 -27.23
CA LEU A 3 -15.73 -13.40 -26.00
C LEU A 3 -15.06 -14.26 -24.90
N ILE A 4 -15.41 -15.55 -24.81
CA ILE A 4 -14.86 -16.49 -23.82
C ILE A 4 -13.40 -16.85 -24.18
N ASN A 5 -13.10 -16.99 -25.48
CA ASN A 5 -11.74 -17.28 -25.92
C ASN A 5 -10.80 -16.09 -25.67
N ALA A 6 -11.28 -14.87 -25.90
CA ALA A 6 -10.50 -13.65 -25.63
C ALA A 6 -10.19 -13.49 -24.14
N THR A 7 -11.16 -13.73 -23.25
CA THR A 7 -10.93 -13.64 -21.79
C THR A 7 -9.97 -14.72 -21.31
N GLN A 8 -10.08 -15.96 -21.80
CA GLN A 8 -9.12 -17.02 -21.45
C GLN A 8 -7.71 -16.73 -21.97
N MET A 9 -7.58 -16.15 -23.17
CA MET A 9 -6.28 -15.74 -23.71
C MET A 9 -5.61 -14.70 -22.81
N ILE A 10 -6.37 -13.69 -22.36
CA ILE A 10 -5.89 -12.66 -21.45
C ILE A 10 -5.48 -13.28 -20.10
N LEU A 11 -6.32 -14.14 -19.52
CA LEU A 11 -6.00 -14.83 -18.26
C LEU A 11 -4.74 -15.70 -18.36
N ASN A 12 -4.58 -16.41 -19.47
CA ASN A 12 -3.38 -17.22 -19.71
C ASN A 12 -2.12 -16.37 -19.88
N LEU A 13 -2.26 -15.17 -20.46
CA LEU A 13 -1.16 -14.21 -20.54
C LEU A 13 -0.76 -13.72 -19.14
N PHE A 14 -1.73 -13.39 -18.29
CA PHE A 14 -1.47 -12.98 -16.90
C PHE A 14 -0.80 -14.09 -16.08
N ARG A 15 -1.18 -15.35 -16.29
CA ARG A 15 -0.53 -16.51 -15.61
C ARG A 15 0.93 -16.73 -15.99
N ARG A 16 1.40 -16.16 -17.12
CA ARG A 16 2.79 -16.29 -17.58
C ARG A 16 3.71 -15.18 -17.07
N ILE A 17 3.18 -14.15 -16.40
CA ILE A 17 4.01 -13.07 -15.88
C ILE A 17 4.81 -13.63 -14.70
N PRO A 18 6.15 -13.53 -14.72
CA PRO A 18 6.97 -13.99 -13.61
C PRO A 18 6.63 -13.19 -12.35
N SER A 19 6.42 -13.89 -11.24
CA SER A 19 6.16 -13.27 -9.95
C SER A 19 7.40 -12.55 -9.41
N ILE A 20 7.20 -11.37 -8.83
CA ILE A 20 8.28 -10.55 -8.27
C ILE A 20 8.35 -10.80 -6.76
N LYS A 21 9.52 -11.28 -6.30
CA LYS A 21 9.81 -11.54 -4.87
C LYS A 21 10.35 -10.32 -4.14
N ASP A 22 11.12 -9.48 -4.84
CA ASP A 22 11.67 -8.26 -4.25
C ASP A 22 10.57 -7.21 -4.07
N SER A 23 10.23 -6.91 -2.82
CA SER A 23 9.15 -5.97 -2.52
C SER A 23 9.45 -4.53 -2.93
N THR A 24 10.72 -4.15 -3.01
CA THR A 24 11.11 -2.80 -3.44
C THR A 24 10.88 -2.68 -4.94
N VAL A 25 11.39 -3.62 -5.74
CA VAL A 25 11.18 -3.65 -7.19
C VAL A 25 9.69 -3.78 -7.51
N LEU A 26 8.96 -4.64 -6.79
CA LEU A 26 7.51 -4.79 -6.93
C LEU A 26 6.77 -3.46 -6.71
N GLY A 27 7.12 -2.73 -5.64
CA GLY A 27 6.47 -1.47 -5.33
C GLY A 27 6.79 -0.36 -6.31
N LEU A 28 8.06 -0.25 -6.70
CA LEU A 28 8.49 0.74 -7.69
C LEU A 28 7.81 0.51 -9.04
N THR A 29 7.79 -0.73 -9.52
CA THR A 29 7.17 -1.09 -10.80
C THR A 29 5.64 -0.95 -10.78
N SER A 30 4.99 -1.38 -9.70
CA SER A 30 3.54 -1.22 -9.54
C SER A 30 3.13 0.24 -9.44
N GLY A 31 3.93 1.08 -8.77
CA GLY A 31 3.71 2.52 -8.71
C GLY A 31 3.78 3.16 -10.10
N LEU A 32 4.74 2.76 -10.94
CA LEU A 32 4.81 3.21 -12.34
C LEU A 32 3.56 2.82 -13.14
N ILE A 33 3.07 1.59 -12.97
CA ILE A 33 1.83 1.13 -13.63
C ILE A 33 0.64 1.99 -13.19
N GLY A 34 0.52 2.28 -11.89
CA GLY A 34 -0.53 3.14 -11.36
C GLY A 34 -0.45 4.56 -11.90
N THR A 35 0.76 5.15 -11.96
CA THR A 35 0.96 6.49 -12.53
C THR A 35 0.60 6.53 -14.00
N PHE A 36 0.98 5.51 -14.77
CA PHE A 36 0.64 5.43 -16.18
C PHE A 36 -0.87 5.34 -16.41
N ALA A 37 -1.58 4.54 -15.61
CA ALA A 37 -3.04 4.46 -15.66
C ALA A 37 -3.68 5.82 -15.35
N MET A 38 -3.17 6.52 -14.33
CA MET A 38 -3.60 7.87 -13.96
C MET A 38 -3.36 8.88 -15.08
N ASP A 39 -2.17 8.88 -15.69
CA ASP A 39 -1.81 9.79 -16.80
C ASP A 39 -2.71 9.62 -18.02
N ILE A 40 -3.13 8.40 -18.36
CA ILE A 40 -4.05 8.15 -19.47
C ILE A 40 -5.40 8.83 -19.22
N ILE A 41 -5.92 8.72 -18.01
CA ILE A 41 -7.21 9.30 -17.64
C ILE A 41 -7.07 10.83 -17.55
N ASP A 42 -5.98 11.32 -16.96
CA ASP A 42 -5.67 12.75 -16.88
C ASP A 42 -5.55 13.39 -18.26
N LEU A 43 -4.79 12.78 -19.18
CA LEU A 43 -4.66 13.21 -20.57
C LEU A 43 -6.03 13.27 -21.27
N THR A 44 -6.90 12.30 -21.01
CA THR A 44 -8.25 12.28 -21.56
C THR A 44 -9.12 13.41 -21.00
N ALA A 45 -9.02 13.70 -19.70
CA ALA A 45 -9.74 14.78 -19.05
C ALA A 45 -9.25 16.16 -19.50
N TRP A 46 -7.94 16.32 -19.65
CA TRP A 46 -7.28 17.53 -20.14
C TRP A 46 -7.67 17.83 -21.59
N ARG A 47 -7.64 16.82 -22.48
CA ARG A 47 -8.09 16.98 -23.88
C ARG A 47 -9.56 17.42 -23.99
N LYS A 48 -10.40 17.06 -23.01
CA LYS A 48 -11.81 17.47 -22.94
C LYS A 48 -12.01 18.83 -22.25
N GLY A 49 -10.94 19.53 -21.86
CA GLY A 49 -10.99 20.82 -21.15
C GLY A 49 -11.53 20.74 -19.73
N LYS A 50 -11.68 19.52 -19.18
CA LYS A 50 -12.19 19.30 -17.81
C LYS A 50 -11.10 19.43 -16.75
N HIS A 51 -9.85 19.25 -17.15
CA HIS A 51 -8.67 19.40 -16.31
C HIS A 51 -7.75 20.47 -16.88
N GLU A 52 -7.25 21.38 -16.04
CA GLU A 52 -6.50 22.55 -16.52
C GLU A 52 -5.05 22.25 -16.89
N MET A 53 -4.42 21.28 -16.22
CA MET A 53 -2.99 21.02 -16.36
C MET A 53 -2.70 19.53 -16.17
N LEU A 54 -1.84 18.95 -17.00
CA LEU A 54 -1.41 17.57 -16.80
C LEU A 54 -0.52 17.45 -15.55
N TYR A 55 -0.48 16.27 -14.92
CA TYR A 55 0.41 16.02 -13.78
C TYR A 55 1.89 16.27 -14.09
N GLY A 56 2.35 16.00 -15.31
CA GLY A 56 3.71 16.37 -15.74
C GLY A 56 4.00 17.87 -15.66
N HIS A 57 3.00 18.73 -15.92
CA HIS A 57 3.15 20.18 -15.72
C HIS A 57 3.27 20.53 -14.25
N LEU A 58 2.44 19.92 -13.39
CA LEU A 58 2.45 20.15 -11.95
C LEU A 58 3.79 19.73 -11.33
N ALA A 59 4.28 18.52 -11.65
CA ALA A 59 5.56 18.02 -11.17
C ALA A 59 6.74 18.85 -11.69
N GLY A 60 6.76 19.21 -12.98
CA GLY A 60 7.82 20.04 -13.53
C GLY A 60 7.86 21.47 -12.95
N SER A 61 6.72 21.96 -12.46
CA SER A 61 6.64 23.28 -11.80
C SER A 61 7.38 23.37 -10.46
N MET A 62 7.84 22.24 -9.92
CA MET A 62 8.76 22.19 -8.77
C MET A 62 10.16 22.69 -9.11
N ILE A 63 10.57 22.56 -10.38
CA ILE A 63 11.93 22.89 -10.84
C ILE A 63 11.90 24.13 -11.75
N PHE A 64 10.90 24.22 -12.62
CA PHE A 64 10.82 25.26 -13.64
C PHE A 64 9.71 26.27 -13.34
N THR A 65 9.91 27.49 -13.84
CA THR A 65 8.87 28.52 -13.77
C THR A 65 7.70 28.22 -14.72
N PRO A 66 6.48 28.71 -14.44
CA PRO A 66 5.28 28.42 -15.25
C PRO A 66 5.44 28.77 -16.75
N ILE A 67 6.17 29.84 -17.05
CA ILE A 67 6.43 30.28 -18.44
C ILE A 67 7.28 29.25 -19.18
N ARG A 68 8.28 28.67 -18.50
CA ARG A 68 9.18 27.66 -19.09
C ARG A 68 8.51 26.29 -19.23
N MET A 69 7.47 26.01 -18.43
CA MET A 69 6.76 24.73 -18.47
C MET A 69 6.01 24.44 -19.78
N HIS A 70 5.78 25.45 -20.63
CA HIS A 70 5.16 25.25 -21.95
C HIS A 70 6.09 24.60 -22.98
N ARG A 71 7.39 24.49 -22.68
CA ARG A 71 8.37 23.82 -23.53
C ARG A 71 8.27 22.30 -23.35
N ARG A 72 8.34 21.56 -24.46
CA ARG A 72 8.16 20.09 -24.47
C ARG A 72 9.22 19.37 -23.63
N GLU A 73 10.44 19.89 -23.62
CA GLU A 73 11.57 19.33 -22.87
C GLU A 73 11.32 19.42 -21.35
N ASN A 74 10.80 20.56 -20.89
CA ASN A 74 10.51 20.77 -19.47
C ASN A 74 9.30 19.96 -19.03
N PHE A 75 8.29 19.81 -19.90
CA PHE A 75 7.18 18.90 -19.67
C PHE A 75 7.68 17.45 -19.53
N PHE A 76 8.59 17.00 -20.39
CA PHE A 76 9.14 15.65 -20.32
C PHE A 76 9.89 15.40 -19.01
N ILE A 77 10.73 16.34 -18.56
CA ILE A 77 11.41 16.25 -17.26
C ILE A 77 10.38 16.19 -16.12
N GLY A 78 9.34 17.02 -16.18
CA GLY A 78 8.23 16.98 -15.23
C GLY A 78 7.51 15.62 -15.21
N GLN A 79 7.30 15.03 -16.38
CA GLN A 79 6.70 13.70 -16.50
C GLN A 79 7.59 12.61 -15.90
N VAL A 80 8.90 12.66 -16.10
CA VAL A 80 9.85 11.73 -15.46
C VAL A 80 9.81 11.88 -13.94
N MET A 81 9.81 13.11 -13.42
CA MET A 81 9.68 13.37 -11.98
C MET A 81 8.35 12.85 -11.43
N HIS A 82 7.26 12.99 -12.19
CA HIS A 82 5.96 12.46 -11.83
C HIS A 82 5.96 10.93 -11.72
N MET A 83 6.56 10.26 -12.70
CA MET A 83 6.74 8.80 -12.72
C MET A 83 7.58 8.32 -11.52
N LEU A 84 8.69 9.00 -11.22
CA LEU A 84 9.54 8.67 -10.07
C LEU A 84 8.80 8.85 -8.74
N ALA A 85 8.04 9.93 -8.59
CA ALA A 85 7.24 10.16 -7.39
C ALA A 85 6.19 9.07 -7.19
N GLY A 86 5.45 8.70 -8.24
CA GLY A 86 4.47 7.62 -8.19
C GLY A 86 5.10 6.25 -7.91
N SER A 87 6.26 5.98 -8.50
CA SER A 87 7.06 4.78 -8.18
C SER A 87 7.43 4.71 -6.70
N GLY A 88 7.93 5.81 -6.13
CA GLY A 88 8.26 5.90 -4.71
C GLY A 88 7.03 5.67 -3.80
N ILE A 89 5.88 6.25 -4.14
CA ILE A 89 4.62 6.02 -3.42
C ILE A 89 4.18 4.55 -3.53
N GLY A 90 4.37 3.91 -4.68
CA GLY A 90 4.13 2.47 -4.85
C GLY A 90 4.96 1.60 -3.90
N GLY A 91 6.19 2.01 -3.60
CA GLY A 91 7.01 1.42 -2.54
C GLY A 91 6.36 1.51 -1.15
N ILE A 92 5.82 2.68 -0.81
CA ILE A 92 5.11 2.91 0.47
C ILE A 92 3.84 2.04 0.55
N ILE A 93 3.05 1.98 -0.53
CA ILE A 93 1.85 1.13 -0.61
C ILE A 93 2.24 -0.34 -0.41
N THR A 94 3.30 -0.81 -1.07
CA THR A 94 3.78 -2.19 -0.95
C THR A 94 4.20 -2.51 0.47
N TRP A 95 4.98 -1.64 1.10
CA TRP A 95 5.38 -1.80 2.51
C TRP A 95 4.16 -1.89 3.44
N PHE A 96 3.14 -1.03 3.23
CA PHE A 96 1.92 -1.06 4.02
C PHE A 96 1.11 -2.35 3.79
N MET A 97 1.02 -2.81 2.55
CA MET A 97 0.31 -4.05 2.22
C MET A 97 1.00 -5.30 2.76
N LYS A 98 2.34 -5.33 2.80
CA LYS A 98 3.06 -6.43 3.47
C LYS A 98 2.70 -6.55 4.94
N LYS A 99 2.46 -5.43 5.62
CA LYS A 99 2.09 -5.42 7.04
C LYS A 99 0.61 -5.72 7.28
N THR A 100 -0.27 -5.27 6.40
CA THR A 100 -1.72 -5.35 6.62
C THR A 100 -2.40 -6.48 5.83
N GLY A 101 -1.66 -7.19 5.00
CA GLY A 101 -2.18 -8.24 4.13
C GLY A 101 -2.89 -7.71 2.88
N LYS A 102 -3.25 -8.65 1.99
CA LYS A 102 -3.88 -8.41 0.68
C LYS A 102 -5.39 -8.13 0.73
N ASP A 103 -6.00 -8.28 1.90
CA ASP A 103 -7.43 -8.07 2.09
C ASP A 103 -7.79 -6.61 1.82
N HIS A 104 -8.86 -6.38 1.07
CA HIS A 104 -9.34 -5.05 0.71
C HIS A 104 -8.26 -4.14 0.11
N HIS A 105 -7.29 -4.71 -0.63
CA HIS A 105 -6.14 -3.97 -1.17
C HIS A 105 -6.53 -2.75 -2.01
N LEU A 106 -7.61 -2.82 -2.80
CA LEU A 106 -8.10 -1.67 -3.58
C LEU A 106 -8.45 -0.47 -2.69
N LEU A 107 -9.13 -0.71 -1.57
CA LEU A 107 -9.53 0.33 -0.63
C LEU A 107 -8.31 0.89 0.11
N LYS A 108 -7.42 0.01 0.60
CA LYS A 108 -6.15 0.40 1.24
C LYS A 108 -5.26 1.23 0.32
N GLY A 109 -5.11 0.77 -0.93
CA GLY A 109 -4.36 1.47 -1.97
C GLY A 109 -4.95 2.83 -2.28
N SER A 110 -6.26 2.90 -2.51
CA SER A 110 -6.99 4.17 -2.73
C SER A 110 -6.78 5.15 -1.58
N PHE A 111 -6.86 4.67 -0.34
CA PHE A 111 -6.64 5.49 0.86
C PHE A 111 -5.23 6.08 0.91
N ILE A 112 -4.19 5.26 0.68
CA ILE A 112 -2.80 5.76 0.62
C ILE A 112 -2.60 6.71 -0.56
N GLY A 113 -3.20 6.41 -1.72
CA GLY A 113 -3.21 7.30 -2.88
C GLY A 113 -3.75 8.69 -2.52
N MET A 114 -4.90 8.75 -1.86
CA MET A 114 -5.48 10.01 -1.37
C MET A 114 -4.57 10.72 -0.36
N LEU A 115 -4.01 10.00 0.61
CA LEU A 115 -3.08 10.57 1.59
C LEU A 115 -1.83 11.12 0.93
N SER A 116 -1.32 10.45 -0.10
CA SER A 116 -0.14 10.90 -0.85
C SER A 116 -0.41 12.22 -1.55
N TRP A 117 -1.59 12.38 -2.15
CA TRP A 117 -2.01 13.64 -2.76
C TRP A 117 -2.20 14.74 -1.72
N LEU A 118 -2.90 14.45 -0.61
CA LEU A 118 -3.09 15.42 0.46
C LEU A 118 -1.73 15.89 0.99
N THR A 119 -0.81 14.96 1.20
CA THR A 119 0.54 15.27 1.66
C THR A 119 1.28 16.09 0.61
N LEU A 120 1.43 15.61 -0.63
CA LEU A 120 2.20 16.32 -1.66
C LEU A 120 1.60 17.68 -2.00
N TYR A 121 0.29 17.74 -2.25
CA TYR A 121 -0.37 18.95 -2.73
C TYR A 121 -0.51 20.00 -1.63
N GLU A 122 -1.10 19.66 -0.47
CA GLU A 122 -1.27 20.65 0.61
C GLU A 122 0.07 21.06 1.20
N PHE A 123 0.97 20.10 1.46
CA PHE A 123 2.28 20.42 2.02
C PHE A 123 3.12 21.21 1.01
N GLY A 124 3.20 20.74 -0.24
CA GLY A 124 4.00 21.40 -1.27
C GLY A 124 3.47 22.79 -1.62
N GLN A 125 2.15 23.02 -1.60
CA GLN A 125 1.60 24.37 -1.78
C GLN A 125 1.92 25.30 -0.61
N ARG A 126 1.81 24.82 0.63
CA ARG A 126 2.19 25.61 1.83
C ARG A 126 3.66 26.00 1.82
N GLN A 127 4.53 25.10 1.38
CA GLN A 127 5.97 25.35 1.23
C GLN A 127 6.34 26.10 -0.06
N LYS A 128 5.35 26.49 -0.89
CA LYS A 128 5.54 27.15 -2.19
C LYS A 128 6.46 26.38 -3.15
N TRP A 129 6.50 25.05 -3.03
CA TRP A 129 7.26 24.19 -3.94
C TRP A 129 6.63 24.15 -5.33
N PHE A 130 5.31 24.35 -5.43
CA PHE A 130 4.63 24.44 -6.72
C PHE A 130 4.41 25.90 -7.12
N THR A 131 4.93 26.25 -8.29
CA THR A 131 4.69 27.57 -8.89
C THR A 131 3.36 27.63 -9.64
N LEU A 132 2.83 26.48 -10.09
CA LEU A 132 1.52 26.38 -10.72
C LEU A 132 0.41 26.24 -9.68
N LYS A 133 -0.69 26.99 -9.88
CA LYS A 133 -1.90 26.92 -9.06
C LYS A 133 -3.10 26.58 -9.94
N ALA A 134 -3.86 25.57 -9.56
CA ALA A 134 -5.15 25.27 -10.17
C ALA A 134 -6.14 26.42 -9.87
N ARG A 135 -6.92 26.83 -10.86
CA ARG A 135 -7.91 27.91 -10.72
C ARG A 135 -9.32 27.36 -10.57
N LYS A 136 -9.61 26.22 -11.21
CA LYS A 136 -10.93 25.56 -11.17
C LYS A 136 -11.02 24.56 -10.02
N SER A 137 -12.13 24.60 -9.27
CA SER A 137 -12.49 23.57 -8.30
C SER A 137 -12.68 22.19 -8.95
N VAL A 138 -13.11 22.14 -10.22
CA VAL A 138 -13.21 20.90 -10.99
C VAL A 138 -11.85 20.19 -11.09
N THR A 139 -10.76 20.93 -11.27
CA THR A 139 -9.39 20.37 -11.30
C THR A 139 -9.08 19.62 -10.01
N PHE A 140 -9.52 20.15 -8.86
CA PHE A 140 -9.34 19.52 -7.55
C PHE A 140 -10.09 18.19 -7.43
N TYR A 141 -11.37 18.15 -7.84
CA TYR A 141 -12.14 16.89 -7.82
C TYR A 141 -11.56 15.83 -8.74
N TYR A 142 -11.08 16.23 -9.93
CA TYR A 142 -10.38 15.31 -10.82
C TYR A 142 -9.08 14.81 -10.19
N ALA A 143 -8.28 15.69 -9.60
CA ALA A 143 -7.03 15.30 -8.95
C ALA A 143 -7.26 14.31 -7.80
N PHE A 144 -8.30 14.54 -7.00
CA PHE A 144 -8.74 13.63 -5.96
C PHE A 144 -9.09 12.24 -6.53
N LEU A 145 -9.94 12.19 -7.56
CA LEU A 145 -10.33 10.93 -8.22
C LEU A 145 -9.13 10.21 -8.84
N MET A 146 -8.24 10.94 -9.50
CA MET A 146 -7.02 10.39 -10.10
C MET A 146 -6.14 9.70 -9.07
N ASN A 147 -6.04 10.23 -7.85
CA ASN A 147 -5.25 9.62 -6.78
C ASN A 147 -5.90 8.38 -6.17
N ILE A 148 -7.24 8.31 -6.13
CA ILE A 148 -7.96 7.06 -5.83
C ILE A 148 -7.62 6.02 -6.88
N VAL A 149 -7.72 6.37 -8.17
CA VAL A 149 -7.43 5.44 -9.28
C VAL A 149 -5.98 4.99 -9.25
N PHE A 150 -5.02 5.91 -9.07
CA PHE A 150 -3.61 5.61 -8.88
C PHE A 150 -3.40 4.60 -7.74
N GLY A 151 -3.96 4.87 -6.56
CA GLY A 151 -3.81 4.00 -5.40
C GLY A 151 -4.42 2.61 -5.62
N ALA A 152 -5.63 2.55 -6.18
CA ALA A 152 -6.32 1.30 -6.49
C ALA A 152 -5.57 0.46 -7.53
N THR A 153 -5.13 1.08 -8.63
CA THR A 153 -4.41 0.41 -9.72
C THR A 153 -3.02 -0.06 -9.27
N THR A 154 -2.31 0.75 -8.49
CA THR A 154 -1.03 0.37 -7.88
C THR A 154 -1.22 -0.84 -6.96
N ALA A 155 -2.22 -0.82 -6.08
CA ALA A 155 -2.50 -1.95 -5.19
C ALA A 155 -2.90 -3.22 -5.94
N GLN A 156 -3.71 -3.10 -7.00
CA GLN A 156 -4.05 -4.22 -7.87
C GLN A 156 -2.80 -4.80 -8.55
N ALA A 157 -1.92 -3.94 -9.07
CA ALA A 157 -0.65 -4.36 -9.68
C ALA A 157 0.24 -5.08 -8.66
N ILE A 158 0.33 -4.56 -7.43
CA ILE A 158 1.07 -5.20 -6.33
C ILE A 158 0.55 -6.62 -6.09
N VAL A 159 -0.77 -6.82 -5.91
CA VAL A 159 -1.33 -8.17 -5.66
C VAL A 159 -1.15 -9.11 -6.85
N THR A 160 -1.24 -8.57 -8.07
CA THR A 160 -1.18 -9.39 -9.29
C THR A 160 0.24 -9.82 -9.64
N LEU A 161 1.24 -8.96 -9.38
CA LEU A 161 2.64 -9.20 -9.72
C LEU A 161 3.45 -9.82 -8.58
N ALA A 162 2.96 -9.74 -7.33
CA ALA A 162 3.66 -10.28 -6.17
C ALA A 162 3.74 -11.80 -6.21
N ASP A 163 4.90 -12.32 -5.82
CA ASP A 163 5.02 -13.70 -5.39
C ASP A 163 4.25 -13.91 -4.06
N PRO A 164 3.56 -15.05 -3.85
CA PRO A 164 2.84 -15.32 -2.60
C PRO A 164 3.69 -15.12 -1.34
N SER A 165 4.99 -15.44 -1.41
CA SER A 165 5.95 -15.26 -0.32
C SER A 165 6.15 -13.80 0.12
N VAL A 166 5.78 -12.81 -0.72
CA VAL A 166 5.87 -11.39 -0.36
C VAL A 166 4.88 -11.01 0.76
N PHE A 167 3.73 -11.68 0.81
CA PHE A 167 2.67 -11.45 1.79
C PHE A 167 2.62 -12.48 2.91
N GLU A 168 3.37 -13.58 2.79
CA GLU A 168 3.56 -14.50 3.90
C GLU A 168 4.29 -13.75 5.02
N ALA A 169 3.59 -13.56 6.15
CA ALA A 169 4.21 -12.98 7.33
C ALA A 169 5.44 -13.82 7.65
N ASN A 170 6.59 -13.18 7.86
CA ASN A 170 7.83 -13.88 8.21
C ASN A 170 7.52 -14.94 9.29
N PRO A 171 7.73 -16.25 9.03
CA PRO A 171 7.49 -17.30 10.01
C PRO A 171 8.41 -17.17 11.25
N SER A 172 9.35 -16.23 11.23
CA SER A 172 10.17 -15.82 12.36
C SER A 172 9.43 -14.97 13.42
N SER A 173 8.09 -15.01 13.47
CA SER A 173 7.37 -14.59 14.67
C SER A 173 7.83 -15.48 15.83
N PRO A 174 8.48 -14.93 16.89
CA PRO A 174 9.01 -15.71 18.01
C PRO A 174 7.97 -16.62 18.68
N ASN A 175 6.68 -16.29 18.53
CA ASN A 175 5.58 -17.10 19.05
C ASN A 175 5.44 -18.45 18.37
N GLU A 176 5.77 -18.58 17.09
CA GLU A 176 5.68 -19.89 16.42
C GLU A 176 6.84 -20.80 16.83
N THR A 177 8.02 -20.22 17.07
CA THR A 177 9.15 -20.94 17.67
C THR A 177 8.86 -21.36 19.10
N LEU A 178 8.20 -20.52 19.91
CA LEU A 178 7.81 -20.89 21.28
C LEU A 178 6.69 -21.94 21.31
N VAL A 179 5.69 -21.84 20.43
CA VAL A 179 4.63 -22.85 20.32
C VAL A 179 5.19 -24.18 19.81
N ASN A 180 6.07 -24.17 18.80
CA ASN A 180 6.72 -25.39 18.31
C ASN A 180 7.76 -25.94 19.30
N ALA A 181 8.51 -25.10 20.00
CA ALA A 181 9.41 -25.52 21.07
C ALA A 181 8.64 -26.14 22.25
N ARG A 182 7.49 -25.57 22.64
CA ARG A 182 6.63 -26.14 23.68
C ARG A 182 5.94 -27.43 23.23
N ARG A 183 5.63 -27.58 21.94
CA ARG A 183 5.06 -28.81 21.38
C ARG A 183 6.08 -29.95 21.27
N ASN A 184 7.34 -29.61 21.01
CA ASN A 184 8.42 -30.58 20.83
C ASN A 184 9.18 -30.89 22.14
N ASN A 185 8.92 -30.14 23.21
CA ASN A 185 9.43 -30.45 24.53
C ASN A 185 8.29 -31.11 25.32
N PRO A 186 8.22 -32.47 25.37
CA PRO A 186 7.21 -33.14 26.19
C PRO A 186 7.35 -32.60 27.61
N GLU A 187 6.21 -32.22 28.22
CA GLU A 187 6.25 -31.77 29.61
C GLU A 187 7.06 -32.79 30.42
N PRO A 188 8.07 -32.34 31.18
CA PRO A 188 8.79 -33.24 32.07
C PRO A 188 7.72 -33.90 32.92
N HIS A 189 7.60 -35.22 32.81
CA HIS A 189 6.65 -36.01 33.59
C HIS A 189 6.76 -35.55 35.04
N GLU A 190 5.76 -34.78 35.46
CA GLU A 190 5.67 -34.29 36.81
C GLU A 190 5.44 -35.55 37.65
N SER A 191 6.55 -36.07 38.18
CA SER A 191 6.55 -37.08 39.21
C SER A 191 5.77 -36.47 40.36
N LYS A 192 4.46 -36.73 40.40
CA LYS A 192 3.60 -36.50 41.55
C LYS A 192 4.18 -37.30 42.72
N SER A 193 5.18 -36.75 43.41
CA SER A 193 5.45 -37.12 44.79
C SER A 193 4.27 -36.59 45.58
N MET A 194 3.32 -37.48 45.83
CA MET A 194 2.20 -37.31 46.73
C MET A 194 2.76 -36.99 48.13
N VAL A 195 2.94 -35.70 48.43
CA VAL A 195 3.07 -35.25 49.81
C VAL A 195 1.66 -35.06 50.31
N GLU A 196 1.14 -36.11 50.95
CA GLU A 196 -0.09 -36.09 51.71
C GLU A 196 0.08 -35.11 52.88
N MET A 197 -0.31 -33.86 52.65
CA MET A 197 -0.33 -32.83 53.68
C MET A 197 -1.66 -32.99 54.44
N THR A 198 -1.63 -33.81 55.49
CA THR A 198 -2.72 -33.90 56.47
C THR A 198 -2.88 -32.55 57.15
N PHE A 199 -4.00 -31.89 56.91
CA PHE A 199 -4.42 -30.70 57.66
C PHE A 199 -5.03 -31.14 58.99
N PRO A 200 -4.66 -30.52 60.12
CA PRO A 200 -5.33 -30.77 61.39
C PRO A 200 -6.75 -30.20 61.36
N ASP A 201 -7.69 -30.98 61.89
CA ASP A 201 -9.11 -30.66 62.04
C ASP A 201 -9.33 -29.32 62.77
N SER A 202 -10.22 -28.50 62.22
CA SER A 202 -10.53 -27.13 62.66
C SER A 202 -11.55 -27.03 63.80
N ASP A 203 -11.78 -28.10 64.56
CA ASP A 203 -12.91 -28.19 65.50
C ASP A 203 -12.62 -27.70 66.93
N SER A 204 -11.68 -26.77 67.14
CA SER A 204 -11.27 -26.38 68.50
C SER A 204 -11.34 -24.89 68.85
N PHE A 205 -12.26 -24.09 68.30
CA PHE A 205 -12.51 -22.74 68.85
C PHE A 205 -13.99 -22.32 68.79
N LEU A 206 -14.80 -23.00 69.61
CA LEU A 206 -15.98 -22.41 70.24
C LEU A 206 -15.64 -22.16 71.72
N HIS A 207 -15.97 -20.95 72.18
CA HIS A 207 -16.22 -20.49 73.56
C HIS A 207 -15.45 -19.23 73.94
N HIS A 208 -16.18 -18.37 74.68
CA HIS A 208 -15.80 -17.13 75.35
C HIS A 208 -16.04 -15.83 74.55
N THR A 209 -16.81 -14.82 74.98
CA THR A 209 -17.58 -14.55 76.22
C THR A 209 -18.43 -13.29 75.95
N ILE A 210 -19.64 -13.26 76.56
CA ILE A 210 -20.47 -12.13 77.07
C ILE A 210 -20.34 -10.75 76.42
#